data_AF-A0A010RNK4-F1
#
_entry.id   AF-A0A010RNK4-F1
#
_cell.length_a   1.000
_cell.length_b   1.000
_cell.length_c   1.000
_cell.angle_alpha   90.00
_cell.angle_beta   90.00
_cell.angle_gamma   90.00
#
_symmetry.space_group_name_H-M   'P 1'
#
loop_
_entity.id
_entity.type
_entity.pdbx_description
1 polymer ?
#
loop_
_entity_poly.entity_id
_entity_poly.type
_entity_poly.pdbx_seq_one_letter_code
_entity_poly.pdbx_strand_id
1 'polypeptide(L)'
;MEPIRARKRPTPAPAAERSLRPADKEASDGTQLAGFTDLPAEIHLLISKQLIYPDALSLKHTSSYFYYLVDTGVRLKVEWLMERRMLHLECPNDKRCDLGSDLRFCRGSVPYVAP
;
A
#
# COMPACT_ATOMS: atom_id res chain seq x y z
N MET A 1 42.71 -30.83 -4.38
CA MET A 1 42.86 -30.44 -5.80
C MET A 1 41.71 -29.50 -6.12
N GLU A 2 41.90 -28.20 -5.89
CA GLU A 2 41.06 -27.13 -6.45
C GLU A 2 41.42 -26.94 -7.94
N PRO A 3 40.72 -26.15 -8.76
CA PRO A 3 39.27 -25.98 -8.95
C PRO A 3 38.89 -26.08 -10.46
N ILE A 4 37.61 -26.07 -10.85
CA ILE A 4 37.24 -25.71 -12.24
C ILE A 4 36.16 -24.63 -12.25
N ARG A 5 36.63 -23.39 -12.47
CA ARG A 5 35.84 -22.25 -12.93
C ARG A 5 35.34 -22.52 -14.35
N ALA A 6 34.04 -22.37 -14.59
CA ALA A 6 33.53 -22.10 -15.93
C ALA A 6 33.09 -20.63 -16.02
N ARG A 7 33.81 -19.84 -16.82
CA ARG A 7 33.47 -18.45 -17.17
C ARG A 7 32.83 -18.40 -18.56
N LYS A 8 31.67 -17.71 -18.62
CA LYS A 8 31.13 -16.83 -19.67
C LYS A 8 30.85 -17.39 -21.09
N ARG A 9 29.64 -17.10 -21.60
CA ARG A 9 29.46 -16.02 -22.60
C ARG A 9 28.06 -15.37 -22.53
N PRO A 10 27.95 -14.04 -22.65
CA PRO A 10 26.69 -13.31 -22.75
C PRO A 10 26.20 -13.26 -24.20
N THR A 11 24.89 -13.33 -24.39
CA THR A 11 24.25 -13.10 -25.71
C THR A 11 23.84 -11.63 -25.81
N PRO A 12 24.27 -10.88 -26.85
CA PRO A 12 23.82 -9.52 -27.11
C PRO A 12 22.65 -9.53 -28.10
N ALA A 13 21.59 -8.77 -27.83
CA ALA A 13 20.54 -8.43 -28.78
C ALA A 13 19.88 -7.09 -28.34
N PRO A 14 19.28 -6.32 -29.26
CA PRO A 14 19.95 -5.19 -29.88
C PRO A 14 19.46 -3.84 -29.33
N ALA A 15 20.29 -2.84 -29.56
CA ALA A 15 20.06 -1.44 -29.22
C ALA A 15 18.73 -0.92 -29.81
N ALA A 16 17.80 -0.58 -28.92
CA ALA A 16 16.75 0.41 -29.18
C ALA A 16 17.01 1.58 -28.24
N GLU A 17 17.76 2.54 -28.79
CA GLU A 17 17.71 3.97 -28.48
C GLU A 17 17.39 4.35 -27.03
N ARG A 18 18.42 4.31 -26.19
CA ARG A 18 18.46 5.14 -24.99
C ARG A 18 18.49 6.60 -25.45
N SER A 19 17.32 7.20 -25.61
CA SER A 19 17.15 8.65 -25.70
C SER A 19 17.78 9.24 -24.43
N LEU A 20 19.04 9.68 -24.56
CA LEU A 20 19.73 10.48 -23.57
C LEU A 20 18.99 11.82 -23.53
N ARG A 21 17.96 11.90 -22.70
CA ARG A 21 17.41 13.19 -22.30
C ARG A 21 18.56 13.98 -21.66
N PRO A 22 18.84 15.21 -22.12
CA PRO A 22 19.78 16.08 -21.45
C PRO A 22 19.37 16.16 -19.99
N ALA A 23 20.34 15.97 -19.10
CA ALA A 23 20.16 16.27 -17.70
C ALA A 23 20.01 17.78 -17.59
N ASP A 24 18.77 18.24 -17.68
CA ASP A 24 18.38 19.55 -17.20
C ASP A 24 18.68 19.54 -15.70
N LYS A 25 19.86 20.06 -15.37
CA LYS A 25 20.21 20.48 -14.02
C LYS A 25 19.32 21.67 -13.69
N GLU A 26 18.04 21.40 -13.43
CA GLU A 26 17.25 22.34 -12.67
C GLU A 26 17.86 22.35 -11.28
N ALA A 27 18.55 23.45 -10.98
CA ALA A 27 18.76 23.91 -9.62
C ALA A 27 17.37 24.13 -9.03
N SER A 28 16.75 23.05 -8.54
CA SER A 28 15.49 23.10 -7.84
C SER A 28 15.77 23.83 -6.53
N ASP A 29 15.32 25.08 -6.52
CA ASP A 29 15.25 25.97 -5.37
C ASP A 29 14.80 25.18 -4.14
N GLY A 30 15.67 25.18 -3.12
CA GLY A 30 15.73 24.20 -2.04
C GLY A 30 14.63 24.32 -0.99
N THR A 31 13.38 24.49 -1.41
CA THR A 31 12.24 24.27 -0.53
C THR A 31 11.96 22.78 -0.54
N GLN A 32 12.64 22.02 0.32
CA GLN A 32 12.21 20.67 0.67
C GLN A 32 10.75 20.78 1.14
N LEU A 33 9.82 20.41 0.27
CA LEU A 33 8.41 20.37 0.62
C LEU A 33 8.28 19.37 1.76
N ALA A 34 7.85 19.86 2.93
CA ALA A 34 7.60 19.01 4.08
C ALA A 34 6.70 17.85 3.64
N GLY A 35 7.24 16.65 3.74
CA GLY A 35 6.55 15.43 3.36
C GLY A 35 5.48 15.08 4.40
N PHE A 36 4.59 14.18 4.03
CA PHE A 36 3.55 13.70 4.96
C PHE A 36 4.17 13.19 6.28
N THR A 37 5.30 12.50 6.21
CA THR A 37 6.03 11.95 7.37
C THR A 37 6.66 13.00 8.29
N ASP A 38 6.79 14.25 7.84
CA ASP A 38 7.36 15.33 8.63
C ASP A 38 6.34 15.96 9.59
N LEU A 39 5.07 15.54 9.49
CA LEU A 39 4.02 15.95 10.42
C LEU A 39 4.24 15.31 11.81
N PRO A 40 3.83 16.00 12.89
CA PRO A 40 3.81 15.41 14.22
C PRO A 40 2.92 14.17 14.30
N ALA A 41 3.26 13.24 15.20
CA ALA A 41 2.53 11.98 15.36
C ALA A 41 1.05 12.18 15.74
N GLU A 42 0.74 13.26 16.46
CA GLU A 42 -0.62 13.66 16.82
C GLU A 42 -1.45 13.95 15.57
N ILE A 43 -0.85 14.60 14.57
CA ILE A 43 -1.52 14.92 13.31
C ILE A 43 -1.76 13.63 12.50
N HIS A 44 -0.78 12.74 12.44
CA HIS A 44 -0.96 11.42 11.83
C HIS A 44 -2.10 10.63 12.49
N LEU A 45 -2.21 10.69 13.82
CA LEU A 45 -3.27 10.02 14.57
C LEU A 45 -4.65 10.65 14.33
N LEU A 46 -4.73 11.97 14.18
CA LEU A 46 -5.98 12.64 13.82
C LEU A 46 -6.42 12.28 12.40
N ILE A 47 -5.48 12.24 11.44
CA ILE A 47 -5.76 11.83 10.07
C ILE A 47 -6.25 10.39 10.04
N SER A 48 -5.58 9.46 10.75
CA SER A 48 -5.97 8.05 10.74
C SER A 48 -7.38 7.80 11.28
N LYS A 49 -7.84 8.61 12.25
CA LYS A 49 -9.19 8.55 12.80
C LYS A 49 -10.28 8.99 11.82
N GLN A 50 -9.93 9.74 10.78
CA GLN A 50 -10.87 10.25 9.78
C GLN A 50 -11.04 9.30 8.59
N LEU A 51 -10.19 8.26 8.49
CA LEU A 51 -10.20 7.32 7.37
C LEU A 51 -11.22 6.21 7.57
N ILE A 52 -11.94 5.87 6.51
CA ILE A 52 -12.74 4.64 6.45
C ILE A 52 -11.82 3.42 6.39
N TYR A 53 -12.36 2.24 6.74
CA TYR A 53 -11.60 1.00 6.81
C TYR A 53 -10.62 0.73 5.65
N PRO A 54 -11.03 0.76 4.36
CA PRO A 54 -10.12 0.44 3.26
C PRO A 54 -8.95 1.44 3.15
N ASP A 55 -9.18 2.71 3.43
CA ASP A 55 -8.16 3.76 3.35
C ASP A 55 -7.22 3.71 4.55
N ALA A 56 -7.76 3.47 5.75
CA ALA A 56 -6.99 3.27 6.97
C ALA A 56 -6.07 2.05 6.83
N LEU A 57 -6.59 0.94 6.30
CA LEU A 57 -5.79 -0.26 6.02
C LEU A 57 -4.70 0.02 5.00
N SER A 58 -5.00 0.80 3.96
CA SER A 58 -4.00 1.20 2.96
C SER A 58 -2.88 2.01 3.60
N LEU A 59 -3.21 3.02 4.41
CA LEU A 59 -2.24 3.83 5.15
C LEU A 59 -1.36 2.97 6.07
N LYS A 60 -1.98 2.06 6.81
CA LYS A 60 -1.31 1.11 7.71
C LYS A 60 -0.22 0.29 7.00
N HIS A 61 -0.42 -0.04 5.72
CA HIS A 61 0.52 -0.84 4.93
C HIS A 61 1.56 -0.03 4.13
N THR A 62 1.56 1.31 4.25
CA THR A 62 2.55 2.15 3.54
C THR A 62 3.93 2.16 4.20
N SER A 63 4.01 2.03 5.53
CA SER A 63 5.28 2.03 6.26
C SER A 63 5.15 1.31 7.61
N SER A 64 6.30 0.88 8.17
CA SER A 64 6.34 0.29 9.51
C SER A 64 5.81 1.25 10.59
N TYR A 65 6.05 2.56 10.44
CA TYR A 65 5.53 3.58 11.35
C TYR A 65 3.99 3.58 11.39
N PHE A 66 3.35 3.65 10.22
CA PHE A 66 1.89 3.65 10.14
C PHE A 66 1.29 2.29 10.52
N TYR A 67 2.03 1.19 10.32
CA TYR A 67 1.57 -0.14 10.70
C TYR A 67 1.24 -0.24 12.20
N TYR A 68 2.06 0.39 13.05
CA TYR A 68 1.86 0.41 14.50
C TYR A 68 0.99 1.59 14.97
N LEU A 69 0.90 2.66 14.20
CA LEU A 69 0.12 3.85 14.57
C LEU A 69 -1.37 3.71 14.24
N VAL A 70 -1.71 3.12 13.08
CA VAL A 70 -3.08 3.12 12.55
C VAL A 70 -3.87 1.92 13.08
N ASP A 71 -5.00 2.21 13.74
CA ASP A 71 -5.93 1.21 14.24
C ASP A 71 -7.01 0.87 13.18
N THR A 72 -7.00 -0.39 12.73
CA THR A 72 -7.98 -0.98 11.81
C THR A 72 -8.86 -2.02 12.53
N GLY A 73 -9.21 -1.74 13.78
CA GLY A 73 -10.01 -2.61 14.63
C GLY A 73 -11.41 -2.92 14.11
N VAL A 74 -12.09 -3.83 14.81
CA VAL A 74 -13.44 -4.33 14.48
C VAL A 74 -14.45 -3.20 14.30
N ARG A 75 -14.39 -2.16 15.13
CA ARG A 75 -15.32 -1.02 15.07
C ARG A 75 -15.33 -0.35 13.70
N LEU A 76 -14.16 -0.08 13.13
CA LEU A 76 -14.02 0.58 11.84
C LEU A 76 -14.55 -0.30 10.68
N LYS A 77 -14.34 -1.62 10.77
CA LYS A 77 -14.88 -2.59 9.80
C LYS A 77 -16.41 -2.64 9.83
N VAL A 78 -16.98 -2.65 11.03
CA VAL A 78 -18.45 -2.67 11.21
C VAL A 78 -19.06 -1.36 10.71
N GLU A 79 -18.50 -0.22 11.08
CA GLU A 79 -18.95 1.09 10.62
C GLU A 79 -18.97 1.18 9.09
N TRP A 80 -17.88 0.77 8.44
CA TRP A 80 -17.79 0.69 6.98
C TRP A 80 -18.82 -0.25 6.34
N LEU A 81 -19.05 -1.43 6.94
CA LEU A 81 -20.09 -2.36 6.46
C LEU A 81 -21.51 -1.79 6.61
N MET A 82 -21.79 -1.11 7.72
CA MET A 82 -23.07 -0.47 7.97
C MET A 82 -23.34 0.63 6.93
N GLU A 83 -22.35 1.50 6.69
CA GLU A 83 -22.45 2.57 5.71
C GLU A 83 -22.69 2.01 4.29
N ARG A 84 -21.94 0.97 3.87
CA ARG A 84 -22.18 0.29 2.59
C ARG A 84 -23.59 -0.27 2.47
N ARG A 85 -24.09 -0.91 3.54
CA ARG A 85 -25.46 -1.47 3.56
C ARG A 85 -26.52 -0.37 3.47
N MET A 86 -26.32 0.76 4.14
CA MET A 86 -27.21 1.92 4.05
C MET A 86 -27.26 2.51 2.64
N LEU A 87 -26.13 2.47 1.93
CA LEU A 87 -26.02 2.89 0.54
C LEU A 87 -26.46 1.82 -0.47
N HIS A 88 -27.00 0.68 0.00
CA HIS A 88 -27.38 -0.46 -0.82
C HIS A 88 -26.25 -0.98 -1.74
N LEU A 89 -25.00 -0.82 -1.30
CA LEU A 89 -23.83 -1.35 -1.98
C LEU A 89 -23.63 -2.82 -1.60
N GLU A 90 -23.04 -3.59 -2.49
CA GLU A 90 -22.65 -4.97 -2.19
C GLU A 90 -21.72 -5.02 -0.98
N CYS A 91 -22.08 -5.82 0.02
CA CYS A 91 -21.24 -6.06 1.18
C CYS A 91 -20.36 -7.29 0.93
N PRO A 92 -19.08 -7.24 1.33
CA PRO A 92 -18.22 -8.41 1.22
C PRO A 92 -18.78 -9.60 2.00
N ASN A 93 -18.93 -10.71 1.27
CA ASN A 93 -19.53 -12.02 1.60
C ASN A 93 -20.02 -12.26 3.05
N ASP A 94 -21.35 -12.41 3.20
CA ASP A 94 -22.07 -12.67 4.46
C ASP A 94 -21.63 -13.93 5.25
N LYS A 95 -20.83 -14.83 4.67
CA LYS A 95 -20.46 -16.12 5.29
C LYS A 95 -18.99 -16.29 5.68
N ARG A 96 -18.09 -15.41 5.26
CA ARG A 96 -16.62 -15.59 5.46
C ARG A 96 -15.87 -14.36 5.96
N CYS A 97 -16.56 -13.24 6.18
CA CYS A 97 -15.94 -12.04 6.72
C CYS A 97 -15.76 -12.15 8.23
N ASP A 98 -14.56 -12.58 8.65
CA ASP A 98 -14.17 -12.57 10.05
C ASP A 98 -13.56 -11.20 10.40
N LEU A 99 -14.22 -10.48 11.29
CA LEU A 99 -13.84 -9.13 11.73
C LEU A 99 -12.55 -9.10 12.57
N GLY A 100 -12.11 -10.25 13.07
CA GLY A 100 -11.04 -10.37 14.04
C GLY A 100 -9.62 -10.12 13.50
N SER A 101 -9.42 -10.00 12.19
CA SER A 101 -8.15 -9.47 11.64
C SER A 101 -8.34 -8.91 10.24
N ASP A 102 -7.46 -8.02 9.81
CA ASP A 102 -7.51 -7.42 8.46
C ASP A 102 -7.37 -8.50 7.38
N LEU A 103 -6.45 -9.44 7.59
CA LEU A 103 -6.23 -10.56 6.67
C LEU A 103 -7.48 -11.41 6.47
N ARG A 104 -8.16 -11.79 7.56
CA ARG A 104 -9.37 -12.62 7.46
C ARG A 104 -10.53 -11.84 6.86
N PHE A 105 -10.66 -10.57 7.22
CA PHE A 105 -11.69 -9.69 6.69
C PHE A 105 -11.53 -9.49 5.17
N CYS A 106 -10.33 -9.14 4.70
CA CYS A 106 -10.07 -8.94 3.28
C CYS A 106 -10.25 -10.22 2.46
N ARG A 107 -9.88 -11.39 2.99
CA ARG A 107 -10.09 -12.69 2.31
C ARG A 107 -11.56 -13.05 2.10
N GLY A 108 -12.46 -12.62 2.99
CA GLY A 108 -13.90 -12.74 2.79
C GLY A 108 -14.46 -11.74 1.78
N SER A 109 -13.71 -10.65 1.54
CA SER A 109 -14.17 -9.48 0.79
C SER A 109 -13.79 -9.44 -0.68
N VAL A 110 -12.70 -10.09 -1.06
CA VAL A 110 -12.22 -10.10 -2.44
C VAL A 110 -12.86 -11.30 -3.16
N PRO A 111 -13.68 -11.08 -4.21
CA PRO A 111 -14.08 -12.18 -5.06
C PRO A 111 -12.83 -12.78 -5.69
N TYR A 112 -12.65 -14.10 -5.56
CA TYR A 112 -11.61 -14.81 -6.29
C TYR A 112 -11.85 -14.57 -7.79
N VAL A 113 -11.07 -13.70 -8.40
CA VAL A 113 -10.88 -13.71 -9.85
C VAL A 113 -9.98 -14.91 -10.11
N ALA A 114 -10.59 -16.04 -10.49
CA ALA A 114 -9.83 -17.19 -10.94
C ALA A 114 -9.02 -16.80 -12.19
N PRO A 115 -7.76 -17.26 -12.33
CA PRO A 115 -6.96 -17.03 -13.51
C PRO A 115 -7.54 -17.71 -14.76
#